data_AF-A0A538P809-F1
#
_entry.id   AF-A0A538P809-F1
#
_cell.length_a   1.000
_cell.length_b   1.000
_cell.length_c   1.000
_cell.angle_alpha   90.00
_cell.angle_beta   90.00
_cell.angle_gamma   90.00
#
_symmetry.space_group_name_H-M   'P 1'
#
loop_
_entity.id
_entity.type
_entity.pdbx_description
1 polymer ?
#
loop_
_entity_poly.entity_id
_entity_poly.type
_entity_poly.pdbx_seq_one_letter_code
_entity_poly.pdbx_strand_id
1 'polypeptide(L)'
;YLADPPIGVIMIFAIIGFFPIVTLLAGWASNSKYPFLGGLRALHQMISYEIPLILSLLGVVILSGTLDIMKVVTAQAGVWYIVLQPLGAIVFFIASLAEL
;
A
#
# COMPACT_ATOMS: atom_id res chain seq x y z
N TYR A 1 11.15 13.56 15.08
CA TYR A 1 11.27 12.78 16.32
C TYR A 1 9.94 12.26 16.84
N LEU A 2 8.93 13.11 17.15
CA LEU A 2 7.63 12.61 17.62
C LEU A 2 6.77 11.89 16.55
N ALA A 3 7.19 11.92 15.28
CA ALA A 3 6.47 11.35 14.14
C ALA A 3 7.27 10.26 13.40
N ASP A 4 8.28 9.66 14.04
CA ASP A 4 9.12 8.60 13.45
C ASP A 4 8.92 7.28 14.21
N PRO A 5 7.76 6.61 14.06
CA PRO A 5 7.52 5.33 14.71
C PRO A 5 8.50 4.27 14.14
N PRO A 6 9.11 3.41 14.99
CA PRO A 6 9.98 2.32 14.54
C PRO A 6 9.32 1.32 13.59
N ILE A 7 7.99 1.33 13.53
CA ILE A 7 7.13 0.47 12.71
C ILE A 7 6.41 1.25 11.60
N GLY A 8 6.97 2.38 11.16
CA GLY A 8 6.31 3.30 10.22
C GLY A 8 5.77 2.65 8.96
N VAL A 9 6.52 1.72 8.36
CA VAL A 9 6.05 0.99 7.16
C VAL A 9 4.76 0.20 7.43
N ILE A 10 4.69 -0.53 8.55
CA ILE A 10 3.50 -1.32 8.91
C ILE A 10 2.31 -0.39 9.21
N MET A 11 2.57 0.75 9.85
CA MET A 11 1.52 1.72 10.19
C MET A 11 0.83 2.27 8.94
N ILE A 12 1.56 2.52 7.86
CA ILE A 12 0.99 2.98 6.59
C ILE A 12 0.02 1.92 6.03
N PHE A 13 0.44 0.66 5.95
CA PHE A 13 -0.42 -0.41 5.45
C PHE A 13 -1.64 -0.66 6.35
N ALA A 14 -1.46 -0.54 7.67
CA ALA A 14 -2.58 -0.66 8.59
C ALA A 14 -3.67 0.40 8.34
N ILE A 15 -3.29 1.63 7.96
CA ILE A 15 -4.24 2.70 7.63
C ILE A 15 -4.89 2.46 6.27
N ILE A 16 -4.10 2.08 5.27
CA ILE A 16 -4.57 1.80 3.90
C ILE A 16 -5.59 0.67 3.89
N GLY A 17 -5.36 -0.40 4.65
CA GLY A 17 -6.27 -1.56 4.71
C GLY A 17 -7.69 -1.26 5.22
N PHE A 18 -7.95 -0.09 5.79
CA PHE A 18 -9.31 0.32 6.15
C PHE A 18 -10.12 0.89 4.97
N PHE A 19 -9.47 1.43 3.93
CA PHE A 19 -10.16 2.09 2.82
C PHE A 19 -11.16 1.20 2.06
N PRO A 20 -10.87 -0.09 1.75
CA PRO A 20 -11.82 -0.94 1.04
C PRO A 20 -13.17 -1.05 1.75
N ILE A 21 -13.16 -1.12 3.09
CA ILE A 21 -14.39 -1.26 3.88
C ILE A 21 -15.21 0.04 3.86
N VAL A 22 -14.53 1.19 3.91
CA VAL A 22 -15.18 2.50 3.82
C VAL A 22 -15.89 2.66 2.48
N THR A 23 -15.25 2.23 1.39
CA THR A 23 -15.84 2.26 0.03
C THR A 23 -17.08 1.37 -0.07
N LEU A 24 -17.05 0.18 0.54
CA LEU A 24 -18.23 -0.71 0.57
C LEU A 24 -19.38 -0.09 1.38
N LEU A 25 -19.09 0.47 2.55
CA LEU A 25 -20.10 1.10 3.41
C LEU A 25 -20.72 2.32 2.74
N ALA A 26 -19.94 3.12 2.01
CA ALA A 26 -20.46 4.22 1.20
C ALA A 26 -21.42 3.72 0.10
N GLY A 27 -21.07 2.62 -0.57
CA GLY A 27 -21.95 1.96 -1.54
C GLY A 27 -23.24 1.44 -0.91
N TRP A 28 -23.16 0.89 0.31
CA TRP A 28 -24.31 0.39 1.06
C TRP A 28 -25.24 1.51 1.55
N ALA A 29 -24.68 2.64 2.00
CA ALA A 29 -25.44 3.79 2.50
C ALA A 29 -26.37 4.42 1.45
N SER A 30 -26.09 4.21 0.16
CA SER A 30 -26.95 4.68 -0.95
C SER A 30 -28.33 4.02 -1.03
N ASN A 31 -28.55 2.93 -0.28
CA ASN A 31 -29.80 2.15 -0.25
C ASN A 31 -30.31 1.74 -1.65
N SER A 32 -29.40 1.51 -2.59
CA SER A 32 -29.71 1.06 -3.95
C SER A 32 -28.83 -0.12 -4.34
N LYS A 33 -29.41 -1.05 -5.12
CA LYS A 33 -28.73 -2.28 -5.55
C LYS A 33 -27.50 -1.98 -6.42
N TYR A 34 -27.59 -1.02 -7.33
CA TYR A 34 -26.52 -0.75 -8.29
C TYR A 34 -25.28 -0.12 -7.68
N PRO A 35 -25.37 0.92 -6.83
CA PRO A 35 -24.20 1.44 -6.15
C PRO A 35 -23.58 0.45 -5.16
N PHE A 36 -24.39 -0.40 -4.50
CA PHE A 36 -23.84 -1.48 -3.65
C PHE A 36 -23.00 -2.48 -4.47
N LEU A 37 -23.49 -2.92 -5.63
CA LEU A 37 -22.72 -3.78 -6.54
C LEU A 37 -21.48 -3.08 -7.10
N GLY A 38 -21.56 -1.77 -7.37
CA GLY A 38 -20.40 -0.95 -7.75
C GLY A 38 -19.34 -0.89 -6.64
N GLY A 39 -19.77 -0.66 -5.39
CA GLY A 39 -18.90 -0.68 -4.21
C GLY A 39 -18.24 -2.03 -3.97
N LEU A 40 -18.96 -3.14 -4.18
CA LEU A 40 -18.38 -4.49 -4.12
C LEU A 40 -17.29 -4.68 -5.18
N ARG A 41 -17.48 -4.21 -6.42
CA ARG A 41 -16.45 -4.31 -7.46
C ARG A 41 -15.20 -3.50 -7.11
N ALA A 42 -15.37 -2.29 -6.60
CA ALA A 42 -14.27 -1.45 -6.14
C ALA A 42 -13.51 -2.11 -4.98
N LEU A 43 -14.23 -2.68 -3.99
CA LEU A 43 -13.62 -3.41 -2.88
C LEU A 43 -12.75 -4.57 -3.35
N HIS A 44 -13.24 -5.41 -4.26
CA HIS A 44 -12.46 -6.54 -4.78
C HIS A 44 -11.20 -6.07 -5.49
N GLN A 45 -11.30 -4.98 -6.24
CA GLN A 45 -10.16 -4.40 -6.95
C GLN A 45 -9.13 -3.84 -5.96
N MET A 46 -9.53 -3.03 -4.98
CA MET A 46 -8.61 -2.48 -3.97
C MET A 46 -7.86 -3.58 -3.21
N ILE A 47 -8.57 -4.60 -2.69
CA ILE A 47 -7.95 -5.72 -1.98
C ILE A 47 -6.98 -6.50 -2.87
N SER A 48 -7.31 -6.67 -4.17
CA SER A 48 -6.47 -7.42 -5.11
C SER A 48 -5.13 -6.71 -5.39
N TYR A 49 -5.09 -5.37 -5.33
CA TYR A 49 -3.88 -4.59 -5.57
C TYR A 49 -3.11 -4.24 -4.29
N GLU A 50 -3.74 -4.33 -3.13
CA GLU A 50 -3.08 -4.16 -1.84
C GLU A 50 -2.01 -5.24 -1.57
N ILE A 51 -2.29 -6.50 -1.92
CA ILE A 51 -1.35 -7.61 -1.70
C ILE A 51 -0.05 -7.44 -2.53
N PRO A 52 -0.11 -7.21 -3.87
CA PRO A 52 1.09 -6.90 -4.66
C PRO A 52 1.84 -5.67 -4.17
N LEU A 53 1.14 -4.62 -3.74
CA LEU A 53 1.75 -3.41 -3.18
C LEU A 53 2.60 -3.74 -1.94
N ILE A 54 2.04 -4.47 -0.97
CA ILE A 54 2.77 -4.88 0.24
C ILE A 54 3.97 -5.78 -0.12
N LEU A 55 3.78 -6.76 -1.00
CA LEU A 55 4.86 -7.68 -1.40
C LEU A 55 6.02 -6.96 -2.10
N SER A 56 5.71 -5.97 -2.95
CA SER A 56 6.73 -5.19 -3.63
C SER A 56 7.57 -4.35 -2.66
N LEU A 57 6.95 -3.77 -1.61
CA LEU A 57 7.65 -3.03 -0.55
C LEU A 57 8.42 -3.94 0.41
N LEU A 58 7.97 -5.19 0.61
CA LEU A 58 8.65 -6.14 1.50
C LEU A 58 10.11 -6.38 1.09
N GLY A 59 10.40 -6.39 -0.21
CA GLY A 59 11.79 -6.46 -0.70
C GLY A 59 12.66 -5.29 -0.23
N VAL A 60 12.12 -4.07 -0.22
CA VAL A 60 12.79 -2.86 0.30
C VAL A 60 13.06 -2.96 1.80
N VAL A 61 12.10 -3.50 2.57
CA VAL A 61 12.27 -3.73 4.01
C VAL A 61 13.37 -4.75 4.29
N ILE A 62 13.44 -5.84 3.53
CA ILE A 62 14.51 -6.84 3.66
C ILE A 62 15.88 -6.22 3.35
N LEU A 63 15.98 -5.42 2.28
CA LEU A 63 17.25 -4.79 1.89
C LEU A 63 17.72 -3.71 2.87
N SER A 64 16.79 -2.98 3.49
CA SER A 64 17.10 -1.94 4.48
C SER A 64 17.30 -2.47 5.91
N GLY A 65 16.77 -3.65 6.22
CA GLY A 65 16.85 -4.28 7.54
C GLY A 65 16.04 -3.57 8.63
N THR A 66 15.11 -2.69 8.26
CA THR A 66 14.34 -1.88 9.21
C THR A 66 12.96 -1.51 8.67
N LEU A 67 12.01 -1.26 9.58
CA LEU A 67 10.64 -0.82 9.29
C LEU A 67 10.46 0.69 9.49
N ASP A 68 11.52 1.38 9.92
CA ASP A 68 11.57 2.82 10.10
C ASP A 68 11.83 3.49 8.75
N ILE A 69 10.87 4.30 8.31
CA ILE A 69 10.86 4.94 7.00
C ILE A 69 12.08 5.87 6.83
N MET A 70 12.47 6.59 7.88
CA MET A 70 13.61 7.50 7.81
C MET A 70 14.91 6.72 7.62
N LYS A 71 15.04 5.59 8.31
CA LYS A 71 16.20 4.70 8.14
C LYS A 71 16.22 4.06 6.75
N VAL A 72 15.06 3.66 6.20
CA VAL A 72 14.91 3.14 4.83
C VAL A 72 15.39 4.17 3.80
N VAL A 73 15.08 5.46 3.99
CA VAL A 73 15.55 6.54 3.09
C VAL A 73 17.06 6.74 3.23
N THR A 74 17.60 6.78 4.46
CA THR A 74 19.04 6.94 4.65
C THR A 74 19.85 5.76 4.11
N ALA A 75 19.31 4.54 4.13
CA ALA A 75 19.95 3.35 3.57
C ALA A 75 20.07 3.40 2.02
N GLN A 76 19.32 4.29 1.35
CA GLN A 76 19.37 4.48 -0.10
C GLN A 76 20.43 5.49 -0.55
N ALA A 77 21.24 6.04 0.36
CA ALA A 77 22.25 7.06 0.02
C ALA A 77 23.29 6.58 -1.01
N GLY A 78 23.59 5.28 -1.06
CA GLY A 78 24.53 4.70 -2.02
C GLY A 78 23.88 4.30 -3.35
N VAL A 79 22.88 3.42 -3.29
CA VAL A 79 22.14 2.92 -4.46
C VAL A 79 20.66 2.92 -4.13
N TRP A 80 19.85 3.43 -5.06
CA TRP A 80 18.40 3.47 -4.89
C TRP A 80 17.79 2.08 -5.05
N TYR A 81 16.79 1.76 -4.24
CA TYR A 81 16.16 0.44 -4.29
C TYR A 81 15.39 0.17 -5.59
N ILE A 82 15.00 1.21 -6.33
CA ILE A 82 14.43 1.06 -7.67
C ILE A 82 15.41 0.37 -8.63
N VAL A 83 16.71 0.63 -8.49
CA VAL A 83 17.76 0.03 -9.34
C VAL A 83 18.05 -1.40 -8.89
N LEU A 84 18.06 -1.67 -7.58
CA LEU A 84 18.27 -3.00 -7.01
C LEU A 84 17.07 -3.95 -7.24
N GLN A 85 15.86 -3.41 -7.23
CA GLN A 85 14.61 -4.18 -7.34
C GLN A 85 13.68 -3.58 -8.43
N PRO A 86 14.07 -3.60 -9.70
CA PRO A 86 13.31 -2.97 -10.79
C PRO A 86 11.92 -3.59 -11.00
N LEU A 87 11.81 -4.92 -10.86
CA LEU A 87 10.53 -5.61 -10.93
C LEU A 87 9.59 -5.18 -9.79
N GLY A 88 10.12 -5.05 -8.57
CA GLY A 88 9.37 -4.57 -7.42
C GLY A 88 8.89 -3.13 -7.62
N ALA A 89 9.74 -2.27 -8.17
CA ALA A 89 9.36 -0.89 -8.49
C ALA A 89 8.22 -0.82 -9.53
N ILE A 90 8.27 -1.64 -10.58
CA ILE A 90 7.19 -1.70 -11.59
C ILE A 90 5.89 -2.20 -10.97
N VAL A 91 5.95 -3.28 -10.18
CA VAL A 91 4.76 -3.82 -9.50
C VAL A 91 4.19 -2.78 -8.53
N PHE A 92 5.03 -2.11 -7.74
CA PHE A 92 4.61 -1.06 -6.82
C PHE A 92 3.93 0.10 -7.57
N PHE A 93 4.50 0.53 -8.70
CA PHE A 93 3.93 1.61 -9.50
C PHE A 93 2.57 1.24 -10.09
N ILE A 94 2.43 0.04 -10.66
CA ILE A 94 1.16 -0.43 -11.23
C ILE A 94 0.11 -0.62 -10.12
N ALA A 95 0.50 -1.23 -8.99
CA ALA A 95 -0.41 -1.47 -7.88
C ALA A 95 -0.89 -0.16 -7.23
N SER A 96 0.01 0.81 -7.01
CA SER A 96 -0.37 2.13 -6.47
C SER A 96 -1.24 2.93 -7.42
N LEU A 97 -1.04 2.81 -8.74
CA LEU A 97 -1.93 3.44 -9.73
C LEU A 97 -3.32 2.78 -9.74
N ALA A 98 -3.40 1.48 -9.53
CA ALA A 98 -4.68 0.79 -9.47
C ALA A 98 -5.44 1.09 -8.17
N GLU A 99 -4.72 1.28 -7.06
CA GLU A 99 -5.31 1.59 -5.76
C GLU A 99 -6.01 2.96 -5.70
N LEU A 100 -5.53 3.93 -6.50
CA LEU A 100 -5.96 5.33 -6.52
C LEU A 100 -7.16 5.58 -7.45
#